data_AF-A0A0F7FRS1-F1
#
_entry.id   AF-A0A0F7FRS1-F1
#
_cell.length_a   1.000
_cell.length_b   1.000
_cell.length_c   1.000
_cell.angle_alpha   90.00
_cell.angle_beta   90.00
_cell.angle_gamma   90.00
#
_symmetry.space_group_name_H-M   'P 1'
#
loop_
_entity.id
_entity.type
_entity.pdbx_description
1 polymer ?
#
loop_
_entity_poly.entity_id
_entity_poly.type
_entity_poly.pdbx_seq_one_letter_code
_entity_poly.pdbx_strand_id
1 'polypeptide(L)'
;MTTDATALTERRPDDDALRYALSAAGPGRALDATEGGGLLRVRDAAGHPLLAIGAPTEIAVPGEARRLLGPGAPTGPVWWTEVRTTLPGARGAALAGRFTARLAERLGGTAWPDPTRHDPGGPADTGAAPVPAAAHPAIDALTATSAVLLQDRPVVGVSPWLQDALRAVHKTGRTLYLVTPEHTRLTLPLYELLPTQPLRWVVRYGETFYDGFTGAALTWRDGGYAERTGPDGQPVLAAAWHDSRLPYLDDPHGPEPVSRHKALAGSAERRITFHVRTRHAAREDLVLGGALEAVWRAVTGGPPAGWGPAEPAGRPWSRAELTAMARERAPEPSYLLVTGGDAAASAALRIARTTAGVEEEATLTFGFASADAVPLQALPGIAAELAAGHGLRTLRVTWRATDAAPACAPLFPGLPAPLGFALGAGEPTAPRGGEPLPVTALPLGPAGRDGQWYPFGGGVEHWRDFRTLIGRLSRPMTDWSDGMTG
;
A
#
# COMPACT_ATOMS: atom_id res chain seq x y z
N MET A 1 -7.75 -16.63 -13.01
CA MET A 1 -7.33 -15.28 -12.58
C MET A 1 -6.91 -14.51 -13.81
N THR A 2 -7.04 -13.18 -13.83
CA THR A 2 -6.43 -12.40 -14.91
C THR A 2 -4.93 -12.43 -14.77
N THR A 3 -4.25 -12.41 -15.90
CA THR A 3 -2.81 -12.56 -15.93
C THR A 3 -2.17 -11.20 -16.09
N ASP A 4 -1.52 -10.75 -15.03
CA ASP A 4 -0.69 -9.57 -15.07
C ASP A 4 0.73 -9.99 -15.39
N ALA A 5 1.35 -9.29 -16.32
CA ALA A 5 2.75 -9.47 -16.64
C ALA A 5 3.46 -8.12 -16.66
N THR A 6 4.76 -8.12 -16.42
CA THR A 6 5.58 -6.91 -16.43
C THR A 6 6.88 -7.20 -17.18
N ALA A 7 7.20 -6.34 -18.14
CA ALA A 7 8.54 -6.28 -18.70
C ALA A 7 9.37 -5.29 -17.89
N LEU A 8 10.55 -5.72 -17.45
CA LEU A 8 11.54 -4.93 -16.73
C LEU A 8 12.73 -4.77 -17.67
N THR A 9 12.79 -3.64 -18.36
CA THR A 9 13.69 -3.44 -19.50
C THR A 9 14.81 -2.45 -19.19
N GLU A 10 15.99 -2.66 -19.76
CA GLU A 10 17.16 -1.79 -19.53
C GLU A 10 17.01 -0.44 -20.24
N ARG A 11 16.26 -0.41 -21.35
CA ARG A 11 16.02 0.77 -22.18
C ARG A 11 14.55 1.11 -22.24
N ARG A 12 14.25 2.40 -22.39
CA ARG A 12 12.88 2.89 -22.56
C ARG A 12 12.22 2.22 -23.77
N PRO A 13 11.05 1.60 -23.61
CA PRO A 13 10.25 1.16 -24.75
C PRO A 13 9.81 2.35 -25.61
N ASP A 14 10.18 2.30 -26.88
CA ASP A 14 9.67 3.18 -27.93
C ASP A 14 8.51 2.52 -28.69
N ASP A 15 7.87 3.29 -29.58
CA ASP A 15 6.74 2.80 -30.37
C ASP A 15 7.09 1.57 -31.21
N ASP A 16 8.32 1.48 -31.72
CA ASP A 16 8.79 0.36 -32.53
C ASP A 16 8.98 -0.92 -31.69
N ALA A 17 9.51 -0.80 -30.48
CA ALA A 17 9.63 -1.90 -29.55
C ALA A 17 8.25 -2.40 -29.09
N LEU A 18 7.30 -1.48 -28.83
CA LEU A 18 5.92 -1.83 -28.52
C LEU A 18 5.26 -2.55 -29.70
N ARG A 19 5.37 -2.04 -30.93
CA ARG A 19 4.86 -2.71 -32.14
C ARG A 19 5.48 -4.09 -32.36
N TYR A 20 6.78 -4.23 -32.13
CA TYR A 20 7.46 -5.52 -32.18
C TYR A 20 6.89 -6.50 -31.16
N ALA A 21 6.73 -6.10 -29.91
CA ALA A 21 6.16 -6.96 -28.87
C ALA A 21 4.69 -7.33 -29.20
N LEU A 22 3.91 -6.40 -29.74
CA LEU A 22 2.51 -6.63 -30.16
C LEU A 22 2.35 -7.66 -31.27
N SER A 23 3.38 -7.90 -32.07
CA SER A 23 3.34 -9.00 -33.05
C SER A 23 3.06 -10.37 -32.40
N ALA A 24 3.24 -10.50 -31.07
CA ALA A 24 2.84 -11.70 -30.31
C ALA A 24 1.33 -11.96 -30.25
N ALA A 25 0.52 -10.93 -30.54
CA ALA A 25 -0.94 -10.99 -30.60
C ALA A 25 -1.48 -11.44 -31.97
N GLY A 26 -0.61 -11.62 -32.97
CA GLY A 26 -0.97 -11.97 -34.36
C GLY A 26 -1.37 -10.76 -35.21
N PRO A 27 -1.63 -10.98 -36.52
CA PRO A 27 -1.97 -9.90 -37.47
C PRO A 27 -3.37 -9.33 -37.22
N GLY A 28 -3.63 -8.13 -37.75
CA GLY A 28 -4.96 -7.48 -37.73
C GLY A 28 -5.38 -6.97 -36.34
N ARG A 29 -4.45 -6.31 -35.63
CA ARG A 29 -4.70 -5.71 -34.31
C ARG A 29 -4.74 -4.20 -34.41
N ALA A 30 -5.74 -3.61 -33.76
CA ALA A 30 -5.85 -2.16 -33.60
C ALA A 30 -5.30 -1.74 -32.23
N LEU A 31 -4.62 -0.60 -32.20
CA LEU A 31 -4.13 0.07 -31.02
C LEU A 31 -4.95 1.34 -30.81
N ASP A 32 -5.59 1.45 -29.65
CA ASP A 32 -6.28 2.66 -29.24
C ASP A 32 -5.68 3.15 -27.91
N ALA A 33 -5.46 4.46 -27.78
CA ALA A 33 -5.18 5.06 -26.48
C ALA A 33 -6.48 5.22 -25.68
N THR A 34 -6.43 5.04 -24.36
CA THR A 34 -7.59 5.35 -23.51
C THR A 34 -7.73 6.85 -23.30
N GLU A 35 -8.94 7.31 -23.01
CA GLU A 35 -9.15 8.65 -22.44
C GLU A 35 -8.27 8.82 -21.20
N GLY A 36 -7.47 9.88 -21.16
CA GLY A 36 -6.47 10.13 -20.09
C GLY A 36 -5.04 9.69 -20.39
N GLY A 37 -4.77 9.01 -21.52
CA GLY A 37 -3.42 8.84 -22.08
C GLY A 37 -2.44 7.93 -21.33
N GLY A 38 -2.80 7.38 -20.18
CA GLY A 38 -1.93 6.52 -19.36
C GLY A 38 -1.86 5.05 -19.79
N LEU A 39 -2.78 4.60 -20.64
CA LEU A 39 -2.92 3.20 -21.05
C LEU A 39 -3.13 3.07 -22.56
N LEU A 40 -2.50 2.06 -23.16
CA LEU A 40 -2.76 1.63 -24.54
C LEU A 40 -3.61 0.36 -24.52
N ARG A 41 -4.69 0.30 -25.30
CA ARG A 41 -5.52 -0.90 -25.47
C ARG A 41 -5.27 -1.51 -26.83
N VAL A 42 -5.11 -2.83 -26.83
CA VAL A 42 -4.99 -3.66 -28.02
C VAL A 42 -6.31 -4.38 -28.23
N ARG A 43 -6.86 -4.30 -29.44
CA ARG A 43 -8.10 -4.95 -29.82
C ARG A 43 -7.89 -5.98 -30.91
N ASP A 44 -8.77 -6.98 -30.93
CA ASP A 44 -8.89 -7.87 -32.09
C ASP A 44 -9.56 -7.17 -33.28
N ALA A 45 -9.63 -7.87 -34.42
CA ALA A 45 -10.26 -7.34 -35.63
C ALA A 45 -11.77 -7.09 -35.49
N ALA A 46 -12.42 -7.67 -34.47
CA ALA A 46 -13.82 -7.47 -34.14
C ALA A 46 -14.02 -6.36 -33.07
N GLY A 47 -12.94 -5.71 -32.62
CA GLY A 47 -12.98 -4.62 -31.64
C GLY A 47 -12.97 -5.05 -30.18
N HIS A 48 -12.82 -6.34 -29.88
CA HIS A 48 -12.77 -6.83 -28.49
C HIS A 48 -11.41 -6.52 -27.86
N PRO A 49 -11.36 -6.08 -26.58
CA PRO A 49 -10.11 -5.87 -25.88
C PRO A 49 -9.35 -7.19 -25.68
N LEU A 50 -8.05 -7.19 -25.99
CA LEU A 50 -7.15 -8.31 -25.80
C LEU A 50 -6.12 -8.03 -24.71
N LEU A 51 -5.52 -6.84 -24.74
CA LEU A 51 -4.40 -6.46 -23.88
C LEU A 51 -4.53 -4.97 -23.55
N ALA A 52 -4.21 -4.60 -22.32
CA ALA A 52 -3.96 -3.24 -21.91
C ALA A 52 -2.50 -3.11 -21.47
N ILE A 53 -1.84 -2.03 -21.91
CA ILE A 53 -0.42 -1.76 -21.66
C ILE A 53 -0.34 -0.44 -20.90
N GLY A 54 0.31 -0.45 -19.75
CA GLY A 54 0.59 0.74 -18.97
C GLY A 54 1.72 1.55 -19.59
N ALA A 55 1.68 2.87 -19.42
CA ALA A 55 2.78 3.73 -19.83
C ALA A 55 4.11 3.26 -19.22
N PRO A 56 5.16 3.02 -20.02
CA PRO A 56 6.46 2.65 -19.51
C PRO A 56 6.98 3.69 -18.52
N THR A 57 7.33 3.25 -17.31
CA THR A 57 7.78 4.12 -16.23
C THR A 57 9.18 3.72 -15.80
N GLU A 58 10.07 4.70 -15.65
CA GLU A 58 11.41 4.45 -15.13
C GLU A 58 11.35 4.25 -13.61
N ILE A 59 11.90 3.13 -13.15
CA ILE A 59 12.10 2.81 -11.74
C ILE A 59 13.59 2.98 -11.47
N ALA A 60 14.00 4.19 -11.08
CA ALA A 60 15.39 4.53 -10.81
C ALA A 60 15.87 4.08 -9.42
N VAL A 61 14.93 3.74 -8.53
CA VAL A 61 15.20 3.40 -7.13
C VAL A 61 15.61 1.93 -7.02
N PRO A 62 16.85 1.64 -6.56
CA PRO A 62 17.29 0.27 -6.40
C PRO A 62 16.44 -0.53 -5.42
N GLY A 63 16.21 -1.80 -5.74
CA GLY A 63 15.44 -2.73 -4.89
C GLY A 63 13.92 -2.58 -5.00
N GLU A 64 13.40 -1.50 -5.58
CA GLU A 64 11.95 -1.27 -5.65
C GLU A 64 11.21 -2.32 -6.50
N ALA A 65 11.80 -2.75 -7.63
CA ALA A 65 11.23 -3.83 -8.44
C ALA A 65 11.21 -5.17 -7.67
N ARG A 66 12.30 -5.48 -6.95
CA ARG A 66 12.41 -6.68 -6.09
C ARG A 66 11.43 -6.64 -4.93
N ARG A 67 11.20 -5.48 -4.32
CA ARG A 67 10.24 -5.31 -3.24
C ARG A 67 8.83 -5.74 -3.66
N LEU A 68 8.44 -5.46 -4.91
CA LEU A 68 7.10 -5.76 -5.43
C LEU A 68 6.98 -7.14 -6.08
N LEU A 69 7.99 -7.55 -6.86
CA LEU A 69 7.94 -8.77 -7.67
C LEU A 69 8.66 -9.96 -7.03
N GLY A 70 9.37 -9.74 -5.93
CA GLY A 70 10.11 -10.76 -5.20
C GLY A 70 11.53 -11.03 -5.73
N PRO A 71 12.16 -12.09 -5.21
CA PRO A 71 13.50 -12.50 -5.63
C PRO A 71 13.56 -12.81 -7.12
N GLY A 72 14.62 -12.34 -7.79
CA GLY A 72 14.82 -12.52 -9.24
C GLY A 72 14.47 -11.29 -10.08
N ALA A 73 13.77 -10.31 -9.52
CA ALA A 73 13.65 -9.01 -10.16
C ALA A 73 15.00 -8.25 -10.12
N PRO A 74 15.31 -7.45 -11.15
CA PRO A 74 16.53 -6.64 -11.23
C PRO A 74 16.62 -5.62 -10.10
N THR A 75 17.85 -5.31 -9.70
CA THR A 75 18.17 -4.31 -8.66
C THR A 75 18.43 -2.91 -9.19
N GLY A 76 18.89 -2.80 -10.43
CA GLY A 76 19.25 -1.53 -11.03
C GLY A 76 18.05 -0.74 -11.54
N PRO A 77 18.30 0.47 -12.07
CA PRO A 77 17.29 1.22 -12.78
C PRO A 77 16.68 0.38 -13.91
N VAL A 78 15.36 0.31 -13.98
CA VAL A 78 14.65 -0.42 -15.03
C VAL A 78 13.44 0.35 -15.51
N TRP A 79 13.09 0.14 -16.78
CA TRP A 79 11.82 0.56 -17.34
C TRP A 79 10.76 -0.52 -17.07
N TRP A 80 9.78 -0.16 -16.27
CA TRP A 80 8.64 -0.98 -15.89
C TRP A 80 7.50 -0.78 -16.90
N THR A 81 7.13 -1.86 -17.59
CA THR A 81 5.94 -1.87 -18.47
C THR A 81 5.01 -2.99 -18.05
N GLU A 82 3.91 -2.61 -17.40
CA GLU A 82 2.89 -3.54 -16.96
C GLU A 82 1.87 -3.79 -18.07
N VAL A 83 1.45 -5.04 -18.21
CA VAL A 83 0.39 -5.42 -19.13
C VAL A 83 -0.64 -6.28 -18.42
N ARG A 84 -1.91 -6.06 -18.77
CA ARG A 84 -3.06 -6.81 -18.27
C ARG A 84 -3.86 -7.34 -19.44
N THR A 85 -4.33 -8.58 -19.34
CA THR A 85 -5.17 -9.22 -20.35
C THR A 85 -6.59 -9.42 -19.84
N THR A 86 -7.56 -9.15 -20.71
CA THR A 86 -8.98 -9.47 -20.48
C THR A 86 -9.34 -10.87 -20.98
N LEU A 87 -8.42 -11.56 -21.69
CA LEU A 87 -8.61 -12.96 -22.07
C LEU A 87 -8.51 -13.89 -20.85
N PRO A 88 -9.42 -14.87 -20.73
CA PRO A 88 -9.43 -15.77 -19.59
C PRO A 88 -8.30 -16.81 -19.64
N GLY A 89 -7.83 -17.19 -18.44
CA GLY A 89 -6.99 -18.38 -18.22
C GLY A 89 -5.67 -18.39 -18.98
N ALA A 90 -5.22 -19.60 -19.36
CA ALA A 90 -3.92 -19.83 -19.98
C ALA A 90 -3.71 -19.05 -21.29
N ARG A 91 -4.79 -18.75 -22.03
CA ARG A 91 -4.70 -17.96 -23.27
C ARG A 91 -4.26 -16.52 -22.99
N GLY A 92 -4.83 -15.91 -21.97
CA GLY A 92 -4.41 -14.58 -21.51
C GLY A 92 -2.98 -14.59 -21.01
N ALA A 93 -2.64 -15.56 -20.15
CA ALA A 93 -1.29 -15.71 -19.62
C ALA A 93 -0.22 -15.84 -20.71
N ALA A 94 -0.49 -16.69 -21.71
CA ALA A 94 0.42 -16.88 -22.82
C ALA A 94 0.57 -15.61 -23.68
N LEU A 95 -0.50 -14.82 -23.87
CA LEU A 95 -0.41 -13.57 -24.63
C LEU A 95 0.41 -12.52 -23.87
N ALA A 96 0.08 -12.27 -22.60
CA ALA A 96 0.78 -11.31 -21.76
C ALA A 96 2.26 -11.68 -21.60
N GLY A 97 2.55 -12.96 -21.32
CA GLY A 97 3.92 -13.48 -21.19
C GLY A 97 4.73 -13.39 -22.48
N ARG A 98 4.16 -13.72 -23.65
CA ARG A 98 4.88 -13.54 -24.93
C ARG A 98 5.15 -12.07 -25.24
N PHE A 99 4.21 -11.18 -24.93
CA PHE A 99 4.39 -9.75 -25.13
C PHE A 99 5.56 -9.23 -24.28
N THR A 100 5.55 -9.49 -22.97
CA THR A 100 6.59 -9.01 -22.06
C THR A 100 7.95 -9.65 -22.35
N ALA A 101 7.99 -10.93 -22.71
CA ALA A 101 9.21 -11.62 -23.10
C ALA A 101 9.85 -11.01 -24.35
N ARG A 102 9.06 -10.73 -25.40
CA ARG A 102 9.58 -10.08 -26.62
C ARG A 102 10.07 -8.66 -26.36
N LEU A 103 9.39 -7.93 -25.48
CA LEU A 103 9.81 -6.59 -25.11
C LEU A 103 11.15 -6.63 -24.36
N ALA A 104 11.29 -7.55 -23.40
CA ALA A 104 12.53 -7.78 -22.67
C ALA A 104 13.67 -8.27 -23.57
N GLU A 105 13.41 -9.21 -24.48
CA GLU A 105 14.39 -9.69 -25.47
C GLU A 105 14.92 -8.55 -26.33
N ARG A 106 14.03 -7.68 -26.85
CA ARG A 106 14.41 -6.58 -27.73
C ARG A 106 15.16 -5.48 -27.01
N LEU A 107 14.79 -5.17 -25.77
CA LEU A 107 15.29 -4.01 -25.04
C LEU A 107 16.40 -4.34 -24.04
N GLY A 108 16.66 -5.62 -23.78
CA GLY A 108 17.44 -6.10 -22.65
C GLY A 108 16.58 -6.10 -21.38
N GLY A 109 16.81 -7.07 -20.49
CA GLY A 109 16.11 -7.20 -19.21
C GLY A 109 15.33 -8.51 -19.05
N THR A 110 14.26 -8.47 -18.24
CA THR A 110 13.50 -9.68 -17.85
C THR A 110 11.99 -9.46 -17.92
N ALA A 111 11.24 -10.56 -17.88
CA ALA A 111 9.78 -10.55 -17.77
C ALA A 111 9.35 -11.23 -16.47
N TRP A 112 8.28 -10.71 -15.88
CA TRP A 112 7.61 -11.28 -14.73
C TRP A 112 6.12 -11.52 -15.06
N PRO A 113 5.50 -12.64 -14.64
CA PRO A 113 6.18 -13.84 -14.14
C PRO A 113 7.12 -14.41 -15.21
N ASP A 114 8.12 -15.19 -14.79
CA ASP A 114 9.05 -15.81 -15.73
C ASP A 114 8.28 -16.76 -16.67
N PRO A 115 8.22 -16.46 -17.99
CA PRO A 115 7.44 -17.25 -18.94
C PRO A 115 8.00 -18.66 -19.11
N THR A 116 9.25 -18.92 -18.72
CA THR A 116 9.89 -20.25 -18.80
C THR A 116 9.56 -21.15 -17.61
N ARG A 117 9.07 -20.57 -16.50
CA ARG A 117 8.73 -21.28 -15.26
C ARG A 117 7.24 -21.60 -15.12
N HIS A 118 6.40 -21.21 -16.07
CA HIS A 118 4.95 -21.33 -15.94
C HIS A 118 4.41 -22.68 -16.47
N ASP A 119 3.86 -23.49 -15.57
CA ASP A 119 2.98 -24.61 -15.88
C ASP A 119 1.56 -24.06 -16.16
N PRO A 120 0.88 -24.37 -17.28
CA PRO A 120 -0.46 -23.85 -17.59
C PRO A 120 -1.60 -24.34 -16.67
N GLY A 121 -1.29 -25.08 -15.61
CA GLY A 121 -2.23 -25.82 -14.79
C GLY A 121 -2.91 -25.01 -13.68
N GLY A 122 -4.00 -24.32 -14.01
CA GLY A 122 -5.02 -23.91 -13.04
C GLY A 122 -6.41 -24.04 -13.66
N PRO A 123 -7.41 -24.67 -13.00
CA PRO A 123 -8.69 -24.96 -13.62
C PRO A 123 -9.45 -23.70 -14.02
N ALA A 124 -10.18 -23.85 -15.12
CA ALA A 124 -10.97 -22.83 -15.81
C ALA A 124 -12.23 -22.42 -15.04
N ASP A 125 -12.72 -21.25 -15.42
CA ASP A 125 -14.13 -20.84 -15.35
C ASP A 125 -14.74 -20.66 -13.94
N THR A 126 -14.46 -19.50 -13.34
CA THR A 126 -15.53 -18.84 -12.58
C THR A 126 -16.54 -18.38 -13.62
N GLY A 127 -17.75 -18.96 -13.65
CA GLY A 127 -18.84 -18.66 -14.60
C GLY A 127 -19.39 -17.23 -14.56
N ALA A 128 -18.51 -16.24 -14.45
CA ALA A 128 -18.77 -14.84 -14.67
C ALA A 128 -18.92 -14.60 -16.17
N ALA A 129 -20.01 -13.97 -16.57
CA ALA A 129 -20.22 -13.53 -17.94
C ALA A 129 -19.00 -12.72 -18.43
N PRO A 130 -18.66 -12.81 -19.74
CA PRO A 130 -17.58 -12.02 -20.29
C PRO A 130 -17.78 -10.55 -19.93
N VAL A 131 -16.73 -9.96 -19.38
CA VAL A 131 -16.67 -8.54 -19.05
C VAL A 131 -17.11 -7.75 -20.28
N PRO A 132 -18.13 -6.87 -20.19
CA PRO A 132 -18.52 -6.05 -21.32
C PRO A 132 -17.29 -5.33 -21.89
N ALA A 133 -17.19 -5.19 -23.21
CA ALA A 133 -16.09 -4.47 -23.86
C ALA A 133 -15.91 -3.01 -23.35
N ALA A 134 -16.90 -2.50 -22.62
CA ALA A 134 -16.94 -1.21 -21.94
C ALA A 134 -16.35 -1.17 -20.51
N ALA A 135 -15.96 -2.30 -19.91
CA ALA A 135 -15.38 -2.28 -18.57
C ALA A 135 -13.98 -1.65 -18.58
N HIS A 136 -13.66 -1.02 -17.46
CA HIS A 136 -12.37 -0.43 -17.18
C HIS A 136 -11.26 -1.50 -17.36
N PRO A 137 -10.13 -1.21 -18.02
CA PRO A 137 -9.06 -2.18 -18.28
C PRO A 137 -8.52 -2.91 -17.05
N ALA A 138 -8.65 -2.29 -15.89
CA ALA A 138 -8.23 -2.89 -14.63
C ALA A 138 -9.30 -3.77 -13.96
N ILE A 139 -10.54 -3.80 -14.43
CA ILE A 139 -11.65 -4.52 -13.78
C ILE A 139 -11.90 -5.84 -14.51
N ASP A 140 -11.85 -6.93 -13.75
CA ASP A 140 -11.91 -8.31 -14.24
C ASP A 140 -13.32 -8.90 -14.20
N ALA A 141 -14.21 -8.35 -13.35
CA ALA A 141 -15.64 -8.62 -13.39
C ALA A 141 -16.42 -7.42 -12.85
N LEU A 142 -17.63 -7.22 -13.36
CA LEU A 142 -18.50 -6.11 -12.95
C LEU A 142 -19.91 -6.65 -12.70
N THR A 143 -20.52 -6.24 -11.60
CA THR A 143 -21.93 -6.45 -11.28
C THR A 143 -22.65 -5.13 -11.15
N ALA A 144 -23.94 -5.16 -10.80
CA ALA A 144 -24.69 -3.94 -10.50
C ALA A 144 -24.09 -3.18 -9.30
N THR A 145 -23.55 -3.89 -8.32
CA THR A 145 -23.11 -3.35 -7.02
C THR A 145 -21.60 -3.38 -6.80
N SER A 146 -20.87 -4.17 -7.60
CA SER A 146 -19.48 -4.50 -7.31
C SER A 146 -18.60 -4.53 -8.55
N ALA A 147 -17.32 -4.28 -8.36
CA ALA A 147 -16.26 -4.56 -9.32
C ALA A 147 -15.25 -5.52 -8.68
N VAL A 148 -14.68 -6.40 -9.47
CA VAL A 148 -13.67 -7.37 -9.04
C VAL A 148 -12.37 -7.09 -9.76
N LEU A 149 -11.30 -7.02 -8.99
CA LEU A 149 -9.92 -6.91 -9.44
C LEU A 149 -9.16 -8.14 -8.93
N LEU A 150 -8.73 -9.02 -9.81
CA LEU A 150 -7.90 -10.18 -9.49
C LEU A 150 -6.42 -9.77 -9.57
N GLN A 151 -5.65 -10.11 -8.54
CA GLN A 151 -4.20 -9.87 -8.50
C GLN A 151 -3.50 -11.11 -7.98
N ASP A 152 -2.65 -11.69 -8.82
CA ASP A 152 -1.79 -12.82 -8.46
C ASP A 152 -0.33 -12.36 -8.51
N ARG A 153 0.11 -11.68 -7.45
CA ARG A 153 1.47 -11.17 -7.30
C ARG A 153 1.98 -11.43 -5.87
N PRO A 154 3.30 -11.58 -5.66
CA PRO A 154 3.87 -11.67 -4.32
C PRO A 154 3.49 -10.48 -3.43
N VAL A 155 3.55 -9.27 -3.98
CA VAL A 155 3.17 -8.03 -3.30
C VAL A 155 2.33 -7.16 -4.23
N VAL A 156 1.17 -6.72 -3.74
CA VAL A 156 0.29 -5.77 -4.42
C VAL A 156 0.39 -4.42 -3.72
N GLY A 157 0.69 -3.39 -4.50
CA GLY A 157 0.80 -2.01 -4.03
C GLY A 157 -0.31 -1.11 -4.59
N VAL A 158 -0.25 0.18 -4.25
CA VAL A 158 -1.17 1.20 -4.77
C VAL A 158 -0.78 1.58 -6.21
N SER A 159 -1.07 0.71 -7.17
CA SER A 159 -0.71 0.91 -8.58
C SER A 159 -1.61 1.93 -9.29
N PRO A 160 -1.18 2.53 -10.43
CA PRO A 160 -2.03 3.39 -11.24
C PRO A 160 -3.34 2.69 -11.66
N TRP A 161 -3.26 1.40 -11.99
CA TRP A 161 -4.42 0.57 -12.35
C TRP A 161 -5.45 0.47 -11.23
N LEU A 162 -4.98 0.28 -9.99
CA LEU A 162 -5.85 0.24 -8.81
C LEU A 162 -6.47 1.61 -8.55
N GLN A 163 -5.70 2.69 -8.66
CA GLN A 163 -6.20 4.06 -8.48
C GLN A 163 -7.28 4.41 -9.51
N ASP A 164 -7.08 4.03 -10.77
CA ASP A 164 -8.07 4.25 -11.82
C ASP A 164 -9.31 3.36 -11.64
N ALA A 165 -9.14 2.11 -11.19
CA ALA A 165 -10.26 1.24 -10.82
C ALA A 165 -11.07 1.84 -9.65
N LEU A 166 -10.41 2.34 -8.60
CA LEU A 166 -11.04 3.02 -7.47
C LEU A 166 -11.84 4.25 -7.94
N ARG A 167 -11.25 5.07 -8.82
CA ARG A 167 -11.94 6.23 -9.41
C ARG A 167 -13.18 5.80 -10.21
N ALA A 168 -13.09 4.71 -10.97
CA ALA A 168 -14.20 4.19 -11.76
C ALA A 168 -15.34 3.66 -10.89
N VAL A 169 -15.05 2.90 -9.81
CA VAL A 169 -16.09 2.39 -8.92
C VAL A 169 -16.73 3.50 -8.10
N HIS A 170 -15.97 4.51 -7.68
CA HIS A 170 -16.48 5.66 -6.94
C HIS A 170 -17.54 6.42 -7.74
N LYS A 171 -17.28 6.69 -9.03
CA LYS A 171 -18.25 7.31 -9.95
C LYS A 171 -19.56 6.53 -10.11
N THR A 172 -19.54 5.24 -9.82
CA THR A 172 -20.68 4.34 -10.02
C THR A 172 -21.28 3.81 -8.71
N GLY A 173 -20.78 4.25 -7.56
CA GLY A 173 -21.23 3.80 -6.24
C GLY A 173 -20.99 2.31 -5.96
N ARG A 174 -20.04 1.67 -6.64
CA ARG A 174 -19.74 0.25 -6.48
C ARG A 174 -18.66 0.01 -5.43
N THR A 175 -18.67 -1.18 -4.84
CA THR A 175 -17.56 -1.71 -4.03
C THR A 175 -16.53 -2.39 -4.92
N LEU A 176 -15.24 -2.11 -4.71
CA LEU A 176 -14.14 -2.82 -5.36
C LEU A 176 -13.66 -3.98 -4.47
N TYR A 177 -13.65 -5.19 -5.02
CA TYR A 177 -13.04 -6.36 -4.41
C TYR A 177 -11.67 -6.61 -5.02
N LEU A 178 -10.61 -6.45 -4.23
CA LEU A 178 -9.28 -6.91 -4.58
C LEU A 178 -9.15 -8.38 -4.17
N VAL A 179 -9.21 -9.30 -5.14
CA VAL A 179 -9.14 -10.73 -4.91
C VAL A 179 -7.72 -11.22 -5.16
N THR A 180 -7.09 -11.80 -4.15
CA THR A 180 -5.71 -12.33 -4.22
C THR A 180 -5.64 -13.78 -3.76
N PRO A 181 -4.62 -14.55 -4.16
CA PRO A 181 -4.25 -15.77 -3.44
C PRO A 181 -3.73 -15.46 -2.03
N GLU A 182 -3.58 -16.50 -1.21
CA GLU A 182 -3.13 -16.41 0.19
C GLU A 182 -1.65 -16.05 0.36
N HIS A 183 -0.83 -16.27 -0.68
CA HIS A 183 0.59 -15.94 -0.66
C HIS A 183 0.84 -14.45 -0.91
N THR A 184 -0.12 -13.75 -1.51
CA THR A 184 -0.02 -12.32 -1.81
C THR A 184 -0.03 -11.50 -0.52
N ARG A 185 0.85 -10.51 -0.49
CA ARG A 185 0.91 -9.49 0.56
C ARG A 185 0.48 -8.14 0.00
N LEU A 186 -0.08 -7.27 0.82
CA LEU A 186 -0.35 -5.89 0.45
C LEU A 186 0.77 -4.99 0.98
N THR A 187 1.18 -3.98 0.23
CA THR A 187 2.07 -2.94 0.77
C THR A 187 1.35 -2.22 1.93
N LEU A 188 2.11 -1.70 2.89
CA LEU A 188 1.52 -0.99 4.03
C LEU A 188 0.58 0.16 3.62
N PRO A 189 0.94 1.03 2.65
CA PRO A 189 0.03 2.06 2.18
C PRO A 189 -1.29 1.51 1.63
N LEU A 190 -1.26 0.42 0.85
CA LEU A 190 -2.48 -0.19 0.35
C LEU A 190 -3.32 -0.81 1.48
N TYR A 191 -2.68 -1.49 2.43
CA TYR A 191 -3.36 -2.09 3.58
C TYR A 191 -4.08 -1.03 4.44
N GLU A 192 -3.49 0.15 4.60
CA GLU A 192 -4.08 1.28 5.34
C GLU A 192 -5.27 1.95 4.61
N LEU A 193 -5.36 1.80 3.28
CA LEU A 193 -6.51 2.32 2.51
C LEU A 193 -7.79 1.49 2.68
N LEU A 194 -7.67 0.18 2.96
CA LEU A 194 -8.80 -0.75 3.08
C LEU A 194 -9.97 -0.22 3.94
N PRO A 195 -9.77 0.26 5.19
CA PRO A 195 -10.86 0.75 6.02
C PRO A 195 -11.44 2.11 5.59
N THR A 196 -10.77 2.83 4.69
CA THR A 196 -11.13 4.21 4.32
C THR A 196 -11.75 4.33 2.93
N GLN A 197 -11.74 3.26 2.16
CA GLN A 197 -12.18 3.25 0.76
C GLN A 197 -13.26 2.19 0.56
N PRO A 198 -14.08 2.28 -0.51
CA PRO A 198 -14.95 1.18 -0.94
C PRO A 198 -14.11 0.05 -1.57
N LEU A 199 -13.10 -0.42 -0.85
CA LEU A 199 -12.12 -1.42 -1.24
C LEU A 199 -12.08 -2.51 -0.18
N ARG A 200 -12.35 -3.75 -0.59
CA ARG A 200 -12.29 -4.90 0.29
C ARG A 200 -11.26 -5.90 -0.22
N TRP A 201 -10.37 -6.34 0.66
CA TRP A 201 -9.40 -7.38 0.35
C TRP A 201 -10.02 -8.76 0.54
N VAL A 202 -10.19 -9.49 -0.55
CA VAL A 202 -10.72 -10.85 -0.56
C VAL A 202 -9.58 -11.80 -0.87
N VAL A 203 -9.41 -12.80 -0.02
CA VAL A 203 -8.35 -13.81 -0.17
C VAL A 203 -9.00 -15.12 -0.56
N ARG A 204 -8.52 -15.69 -1.67
CA ARG A 204 -8.88 -17.04 -2.10
C ARG A 204 -7.91 -18.03 -1.47
N TYR A 205 -8.45 -19.05 -0.82
CA TYR A 205 -7.69 -20.19 -0.30
C TYR A 205 -8.38 -21.49 -0.73
N GLY A 206 -7.83 -22.12 -1.77
CA GLY A 206 -8.51 -23.19 -2.50
C GLY A 206 -9.88 -22.73 -3.03
N GLU A 207 -10.94 -23.38 -2.56
CA GLU A 207 -12.33 -23.06 -2.89
C GLU A 207 -13.00 -22.10 -1.90
N THR A 208 -12.29 -21.67 -0.86
CA THR A 208 -12.82 -20.76 0.16
C THR A 208 -12.36 -19.33 -0.06
N PHE A 209 -13.19 -18.39 0.38
CA PHE A 209 -12.89 -16.95 0.34
C PHE A 209 -13.00 -16.37 1.74
N TYR A 210 -12.12 -15.45 2.09
CA TYR A 210 -12.18 -14.72 3.35
C TYR A 210 -11.68 -13.28 3.19
N ASP A 211 -12.02 -12.43 4.15
CA ASP A 211 -11.56 -11.06 4.20
C ASP A 211 -10.11 -11.01 4.72
N GLY A 212 -9.18 -10.52 3.92
CA GLY A 212 -7.76 -10.50 4.29
C GLY A 212 -7.41 -9.51 5.42
N PHE A 213 -8.32 -8.60 5.75
CA PHE A 213 -8.16 -7.63 6.83
C PHE A 213 -8.79 -8.13 8.14
N THR A 214 -9.98 -8.73 8.08
CA THR A 214 -10.75 -9.16 9.27
C THR A 214 -10.70 -10.66 9.55
N GLY A 215 -10.41 -11.48 8.55
CA GLY A 215 -10.50 -12.94 8.62
C GLY A 215 -11.90 -13.51 8.48
N ALA A 216 -12.91 -12.66 8.29
CA ALA A 216 -14.29 -13.10 8.12
C ALA A 216 -14.43 -13.98 6.87
N ALA A 217 -15.08 -15.14 7.00
CA ALA A 217 -15.36 -15.99 5.87
C ALA A 217 -16.39 -15.33 4.95
N LEU A 218 -16.12 -15.36 3.64
CA LEU A 218 -16.93 -14.70 2.64
C LEU A 218 -17.65 -15.73 1.76
N THR A 219 -18.83 -15.34 1.29
CA THR A 219 -19.57 -16.08 0.28
C THR A 219 -20.10 -15.10 -0.76
N TRP A 220 -20.00 -15.46 -2.03
CA TRP A 220 -20.58 -14.66 -3.10
C TRP A 220 -22.10 -14.77 -3.10
N ARG A 221 -22.80 -13.65 -2.95
CA ARG A 221 -24.27 -13.55 -2.97
C ARG A 221 -24.68 -12.18 -3.54
N ASP A 222 -25.76 -12.15 -4.32
CA ASP A 222 -26.37 -10.91 -4.82
C ASP A 222 -25.39 -9.95 -5.52
N GLY A 223 -24.42 -10.52 -6.24
CA GLY A 223 -23.44 -9.75 -7.01
C GLY A 223 -22.29 -9.16 -6.20
N GLY A 224 -22.04 -9.62 -4.97
CA GLY A 224 -20.88 -9.25 -4.17
C GLY A 224 -20.48 -10.29 -3.11
N TYR A 225 -19.40 -10.01 -2.38
CA TYR A 225 -18.95 -10.84 -1.27
C TYR A 225 -19.60 -10.38 0.04
N ALA A 226 -20.42 -11.26 0.63
CA ALA A 226 -21.05 -11.07 1.93
C ALA A 226 -20.32 -11.87 3.01
N GLU A 227 -20.26 -11.32 4.22
CA GLU A 227 -19.75 -12.04 5.40
C GLU A 227 -20.69 -13.15 5.79
N ARG A 228 -20.13 -14.32 6.10
CA ARG A 228 -20.89 -15.41 6.69
C ARG A 228 -21.01 -15.17 8.19
N THR A 229 -22.24 -15.09 8.68
CA THR A 229 -22.52 -14.92 10.11
C THR A 229 -22.94 -16.24 10.75
N GLY A 230 -22.58 -16.42 12.02
CA GLY A 230 -22.99 -17.55 12.84
C GLY A 230 -24.41 -17.37 13.39
N PRO A 231 -24.91 -18.36 14.16
CA PRO A 231 -26.23 -18.28 14.81
C PRO A 231 -26.39 -17.12 15.80
N ASP A 232 -25.27 -16.60 16.33
CA ASP A 232 -25.18 -15.45 17.23
C ASP A 232 -25.09 -14.10 16.50
N GLY A 233 -25.16 -14.11 15.16
CA GLY A 233 -25.01 -12.93 14.32
C GLY A 233 -23.57 -12.42 14.18
N GLN A 234 -22.58 -13.10 14.76
CA GLN A 234 -21.17 -12.70 14.65
C GLN A 234 -20.53 -13.23 13.36
N PRO A 235 -19.55 -12.53 12.78
CA PRO A 235 -18.80 -13.05 11.63
C PRO A 235 -18.10 -14.37 11.96
N VAL A 236 -18.29 -15.37 11.11
CA VAL A 236 -17.57 -16.64 11.18
C VAL A 236 -16.18 -16.44 10.61
N LEU A 237 -15.13 -16.65 11.42
CA LEU A 237 -13.76 -16.63 10.93
C LEU A 237 -13.49 -17.82 10.00
N ALA A 238 -12.74 -17.59 8.92
CA ALA A 238 -12.36 -18.66 8.02
C ALA A 238 -11.33 -19.61 8.67
N ALA A 239 -11.48 -20.92 8.50
CA ALA A 239 -10.49 -21.88 9.02
C ALA A 239 -9.08 -21.60 8.46
N ALA A 240 -8.98 -21.22 7.19
CA ALA A 240 -7.72 -20.83 6.52
C ALA A 240 -7.00 -19.63 7.16
N TRP A 241 -7.75 -18.73 7.82
CA TRP A 241 -7.20 -17.61 8.57
C TRP A 241 -6.39 -18.08 9.79
N HIS A 242 -6.86 -19.16 10.43
CA HIS A 242 -6.16 -19.82 11.53
C HIS A 242 -5.09 -20.81 11.03
N ASP A 243 -5.34 -21.46 9.90
CA ASP A 243 -4.54 -22.56 9.37
C ASP A 243 -3.50 -22.16 8.32
N SER A 244 -3.20 -20.87 8.17
CA SER A 244 -2.06 -20.44 7.36
C SER A 244 -0.77 -20.96 8.00
N ARG A 245 -0.40 -22.21 7.74
CA ARG A 245 0.86 -22.84 8.15
C ARG A 245 1.97 -22.32 7.23
N LEU A 246 3.19 -22.19 7.75
CA LEU A 246 4.34 -21.75 6.95
C LEU A 246 4.70 -22.85 5.92
N PRO A 247 4.64 -22.59 4.59
CA PRO A 247 4.99 -23.61 3.59
C PRO A 247 6.51 -23.78 3.38
N TYR A 248 7.37 -23.02 4.07
CA TYR A 248 8.79 -22.90 3.72
C TYR A 248 9.77 -23.55 4.71
N LEU A 249 9.32 -24.48 5.55
CA LEU A 249 10.21 -25.29 6.37
C LEU A 249 9.82 -26.76 6.22
N ASP A 250 10.13 -27.35 5.06
CA ASP A 250 10.25 -28.80 4.91
C ASP A 250 11.53 -29.27 5.62
N ASP A 251 11.54 -29.14 6.95
CA ASP A 251 12.37 -29.99 7.80
C ASP A 251 11.47 -31.10 8.35
N PRO A 252 11.51 -32.33 7.82
CA PRO A 252 10.72 -33.45 8.32
C PRO A 252 11.07 -33.86 9.76
N HIS A 253 12.09 -33.25 10.36
CA HIS A 253 12.45 -33.37 11.77
C HIS A 253 12.32 -32.05 12.56
N GLY A 254 11.75 -31.00 11.95
CA GLY A 254 11.51 -29.71 12.58
C GLY A 254 10.35 -29.74 13.59
N PRO A 255 10.27 -28.76 14.51
CA PRO A 255 9.14 -28.63 15.43
C PRO A 255 7.81 -28.50 14.65
N GLU A 256 6.71 -28.99 15.24
CA GLU A 256 5.38 -29.01 14.61
C GLU A 256 5.00 -27.68 13.92
N PRO A 257 4.27 -27.72 12.78
CA PRO A 257 3.87 -26.52 12.05
C PRO A 257 3.06 -25.56 12.93
N VAL A 258 3.66 -24.42 13.29
CA VAL A 258 2.99 -23.34 14.02
C VAL A 258 2.14 -22.53 13.04
N SER A 259 0.92 -22.16 13.43
CA SER A 259 0.11 -21.23 12.63
C SER A 259 0.83 -19.89 12.45
N ARG A 260 0.77 -19.29 11.26
CA ARG A 260 1.45 -18.03 10.91
C ARG A 260 1.06 -16.88 11.84
N HIS A 261 -0.18 -16.87 12.37
CA HIS A 261 -0.62 -15.91 13.38
C HIS A 261 0.19 -16.02 14.68
N LYS A 262 0.37 -17.25 15.20
CA LYS A 262 1.16 -17.48 16.42
C LYS A 262 2.65 -17.25 16.16
N ALA A 263 3.14 -17.58 14.97
CA ALA A 263 4.52 -17.29 14.56
C ALA A 263 4.80 -15.77 14.52
N LEU A 264 3.87 -14.95 13.99
CA LEU A 264 4.03 -13.50 13.95
C LEU A 264 3.89 -12.86 15.33
N ALA A 265 2.94 -13.32 16.16
CA ALA A 265 2.81 -12.86 17.54
C ALA A 265 4.05 -13.21 18.39
N GLY A 266 4.70 -14.34 18.10
CA GLY A 266 5.97 -14.76 18.71
C GLY A 266 7.22 -14.27 17.98
N SER A 267 7.08 -13.43 16.94
CA SER A 267 8.22 -12.95 16.16
C SER A 267 9.16 -12.13 17.03
N ALA A 268 10.47 -12.32 16.84
CA ALA A 268 11.48 -11.41 17.38
C ALA A 268 11.44 -10.05 16.66
N GLU A 269 11.09 -10.06 15.37
CA GLU A 269 11.03 -8.88 14.52
C GLU A 269 9.99 -7.88 15.02
N ARG A 270 10.27 -6.61 14.76
CA ARG A 270 9.39 -5.50 15.13
C ARG A 270 9.14 -4.61 13.94
N ARG A 271 7.93 -4.07 13.90
CA ARG A 271 7.57 -2.97 13.01
C ARG A 271 7.16 -1.78 13.86
N ILE A 272 7.81 -0.64 13.67
CA ILE A 272 7.45 0.63 14.29
C ILE A 272 6.76 1.52 13.25
N THR A 273 5.70 2.20 13.66
CA THR A 273 4.93 3.12 12.81
C THR A 273 4.83 4.48 13.49
N PHE A 274 5.19 5.51 12.74
CA PHE A 274 5.07 6.93 13.10
C PHE A 274 3.91 7.53 12.30
N HIS A 275 2.93 8.12 12.99
CA HIS A 275 1.94 8.98 12.37
C HIS A 275 2.25 10.42 12.74
N VAL A 276 2.63 11.22 11.75
CA VAL A 276 3.09 12.60 11.93
C VAL A 276 2.12 13.52 11.22
N ARG A 277 1.64 14.56 11.92
CA ARG A 277 0.88 15.66 11.32
C ARG A 277 1.64 16.95 11.54
N THR A 278 1.88 17.69 10.47
CA THR A 278 2.50 19.03 10.52
C THR A 278 1.61 20.05 9.84
N ARG A 279 1.82 21.32 10.20
CA ARG A 279 1.18 22.46 9.55
C ARG A 279 2.18 23.57 9.31
N HIS A 280 2.19 24.06 8.08
CA HIS A 280 3.08 25.12 7.62
C HIS A 280 2.27 26.34 7.16
N ALA A 281 2.82 27.53 7.36
CA ALA A 281 2.33 28.71 6.67
C ALA A 281 2.56 28.52 5.16
N ALA A 282 1.54 28.79 4.35
CA ALA A 282 1.68 28.71 2.90
C ALA A 282 2.47 29.91 2.38
N ARG A 283 3.76 29.70 2.17
CA ARG A 283 4.70 30.68 1.63
C ARG A 283 5.27 30.16 0.32
N GLU A 284 5.71 31.06 -0.54
CA GLU A 284 6.31 30.69 -1.84
C GLU A 284 7.60 29.89 -1.70
N ASP A 285 8.31 30.03 -0.58
CA ASP A 285 9.54 29.32 -0.25
C ASP A 285 9.32 27.99 0.50
N LEU A 286 8.05 27.60 0.75
CA LEU A 286 7.73 26.39 1.50
C LEU A 286 8.20 25.12 0.76
N VAL A 287 9.13 24.38 1.35
CA VAL A 287 9.57 23.06 0.87
C VAL A 287 9.03 21.96 1.79
N LEU A 288 8.18 21.09 1.22
CA LEU A 288 7.49 20.00 1.89
C LEU A 288 8.38 18.75 2.07
N GLY A 289 7.88 17.74 2.77
CA GLY A 289 8.54 16.46 3.03
C GLY A 289 9.61 16.51 4.12
N GLY A 290 9.78 17.66 4.79
CA GLY A 290 10.86 17.85 5.77
C GLY A 290 10.67 16.99 7.03
N ALA A 291 9.45 16.93 7.57
CA ALA A 291 9.14 16.14 8.75
C ALA A 291 9.34 14.63 8.50
N LEU A 292 8.89 14.16 7.35
CA LEU A 292 9.07 12.77 6.91
C LEU A 292 10.56 12.44 6.80
N GLU A 293 11.34 13.27 6.11
CA GLU A 293 12.78 13.04 5.94
C GLU A 293 13.52 13.07 7.29
N ALA A 294 13.15 13.95 8.22
CA ALA A 294 13.74 14.01 9.56
C ALA A 294 13.54 12.69 10.33
N VAL A 295 12.31 12.17 10.39
CA VAL A 295 12.03 10.86 11.00
C VAL A 295 12.80 9.75 10.30
N TRP A 296 12.82 9.76 8.96
CA TRP A 296 13.50 8.74 8.17
C TRP A 296 15.01 8.71 8.45
N ARG A 297 15.66 9.87 8.50
CA ARG A 297 17.09 10.01 8.83
C ARG A 297 17.39 9.58 10.25
N ALA A 298 16.56 9.98 11.21
CA ALA A 298 16.75 9.60 12.60
C ALA A 298 16.65 8.07 12.82
N VAL A 299 15.83 7.38 12.03
CA VAL A 299 15.62 5.93 12.17
C VAL A 299 16.60 5.11 11.34
N THR A 300 16.93 5.55 10.12
CA THR A 300 17.72 4.76 9.15
C THR A 300 19.12 5.28 8.89
N GLY A 301 19.45 6.49 9.38
CA GLY A 301 20.70 7.19 9.09
C GLY A 301 20.75 7.93 7.75
N GLY A 302 19.76 7.74 6.86
CA GLY A 302 19.73 8.33 5.52
C GLY A 302 18.34 8.87 5.14
N PRO A 303 18.23 9.56 3.99
CA PRO A 303 16.91 9.93 3.46
C PRO A 303 16.18 8.69 2.93
N PRO A 304 14.89 8.81 2.60
CA PRO A 304 14.20 7.80 1.81
C PRO A 304 14.92 7.54 0.48
N ALA A 305 14.76 6.34 -0.08
CA ALA A 305 15.37 6.00 -1.35
C ALA A 305 14.59 6.63 -2.52
N GLY A 306 13.26 6.60 -2.43
CA GLY A 306 12.42 7.07 -3.52
C GLY A 306 10.99 7.40 -3.14
N TRP A 307 10.26 7.93 -4.12
CA TRP A 307 8.88 8.33 -3.97
C TRP A 307 8.11 8.25 -5.30
N GLY A 308 6.79 8.35 -5.22
CA GLY A 308 5.91 8.45 -6.39
C GLY A 308 4.45 8.61 -6.02
N PRO A 309 3.57 8.97 -6.97
CA PRO A 309 2.13 9.03 -6.75
C PRO A 309 1.46 7.65 -6.70
N ALA A 310 2.19 6.59 -7.08
CA ALA A 310 1.75 5.21 -7.13
C ALA A 310 2.94 4.27 -6.91
N GLU A 311 2.67 2.99 -6.66
CA GLU A 311 3.69 1.94 -6.65
C GLU A 311 3.81 1.28 -8.03
N PRO A 312 5.04 1.05 -8.55
CA PRO A 312 6.33 1.24 -7.88
C PRO A 312 6.74 2.71 -7.70
N ALA A 313 7.27 3.05 -6.53
CA ALA A 313 7.72 4.40 -6.15
C ALA A 313 9.13 4.66 -6.71
N GLY A 314 9.22 4.75 -8.04
CA GLY A 314 10.47 4.68 -8.79
C GLY A 314 11.30 5.96 -8.91
N ARG A 315 10.81 7.11 -8.44
CA ARG A 315 11.56 8.38 -8.54
C ARG A 315 12.54 8.50 -7.37
N PRO A 316 13.79 8.92 -7.59
CA PRO A 316 14.71 9.20 -6.48
C PRO A 316 14.14 10.26 -5.53
N TRP A 317 14.42 10.13 -4.24
CA TRP A 317 13.91 11.06 -3.23
C TRP A 317 14.33 12.51 -3.52
N SER A 318 13.35 13.39 -3.70
CA SER A 318 13.56 14.82 -3.93
C SER A 318 12.40 15.62 -3.35
N ARG A 319 12.67 16.33 -2.24
CA ARG A 319 11.70 17.24 -1.62
C ARG A 319 11.26 18.36 -2.56
N ALA A 320 12.17 18.82 -3.43
CA ALA A 320 11.87 19.88 -4.39
C ALA A 320 10.86 19.43 -5.45
N GLU A 321 11.07 18.26 -6.06
CA GLU A 321 10.15 17.72 -7.05
C GLU A 321 8.80 17.34 -6.45
N LEU A 322 8.81 16.76 -5.25
CA LEU A 322 7.60 16.46 -4.49
C LEU A 322 6.79 17.72 -4.19
N THR A 323 7.47 18.78 -3.76
CA THR A 323 6.84 20.08 -3.51
C THR A 323 6.27 20.68 -4.79
N ALA A 324 6.99 20.61 -5.91
CA ALA A 324 6.50 21.10 -7.20
C ALA A 324 5.23 20.38 -7.64
N MET A 325 5.20 19.04 -7.56
CA MET A 325 4.00 18.24 -7.86
C MET A 325 2.82 18.63 -6.95
N ALA A 326 3.06 18.78 -5.65
CA ALA A 326 2.00 19.15 -4.72
C ALA A 326 1.46 20.57 -4.98
N ARG A 327 2.31 21.49 -5.43
CA ARG A 327 1.90 22.85 -5.83
C ARG A 327 1.08 22.86 -7.11
N GLU A 328 1.49 22.09 -8.13
CA GLU A 328 0.75 21.98 -9.40
C GLU A 328 -0.66 21.42 -9.20
N ARG A 329 -0.83 20.54 -8.20
CA ARG A 329 -2.12 19.95 -7.85
C ARG A 329 -2.95 20.78 -6.88
N ALA A 330 -2.42 21.86 -6.30
CA ALA A 330 -3.17 22.64 -5.32
C ALA A 330 -4.33 23.41 -6.02
N PRO A 331 -5.53 23.48 -5.41
CA PRO A 331 -5.85 23.12 -4.03
C PRO A 331 -6.16 21.64 -3.77
N GLU A 332 -6.28 20.80 -4.79
CA GLU A 332 -6.54 19.38 -4.63
C GLU A 332 -5.43 18.69 -3.80
N PRO A 333 -5.79 17.76 -2.90
CA PRO A 333 -4.80 17.05 -2.11
C PRO A 333 -3.91 16.17 -2.98
N SER A 334 -2.67 15.99 -2.52
CA SER A 334 -1.71 15.07 -3.10
C SER A 334 -1.49 13.90 -2.13
N TYR A 335 -1.50 12.69 -2.65
CA TYR A 335 -1.17 11.47 -1.92
C TYR A 335 0.03 10.82 -2.57
N LEU A 336 1.09 10.65 -1.79
CA LEU A 336 2.40 10.22 -2.27
C LEU A 336 2.89 9.04 -1.45
N LEU A 337 3.59 8.15 -2.12
CA LEU A 337 4.17 6.94 -1.56
C LEU A 337 5.68 7.10 -1.54
N VAL A 338 6.31 6.57 -0.49
CA VAL A 338 7.74 6.69 -0.25
C VAL A 338 8.30 5.31 0.08
N THR A 339 9.43 4.97 -0.51
CA THR A 339 10.08 3.65 -0.40
C THR A 339 11.49 3.77 0.15
N GLY A 340 11.90 2.78 0.94
CA GLY A 340 13.27 2.56 1.38
C GLY A 340 14.13 1.80 0.37
N GLY A 341 13.57 1.39 -0.78
CA GLY A 341 14.26 0.53 -1.73
C GLY A 341 14.48 -0.86 -1.10
N ASP A 342 15.76 -1.24 -0.92
CA ASP A 342 16.13 -2.48 -0.22
C ASP A 342 15.94 -2.40 1.32
N ALA A 343 15.80 -1.20 1.90
CA ALA A 343 15.51 -1.06 3.32
C ALA A 343 14.06 -1.45 3.64
N ALA A 344 13.85 -2.10 4.78
CA ALA A 344 12.52 -2.44 5.29
C ALA A 344 11.77 -1.19 5.80
N ALA A 345 11.50 -0.24 4.92
CA ALA A 345 10.91 1.05 5.24
C ALA A 345 9.97 1.51 4.14
N SER A 346 8.81 2.05 4.52
CA SER A 346 7.83 2.62 3.60
C SER A 346 7.06 3.74 4.28
N ALA A 347 6.60 4.73 3.52
CA ALA A 347 5.67 5.71 4.04
C ALA A 347 4.60 6.12 3.01
N ALA A 348 3.51 6.67 3.52
CA ALA A 348 2.54 7.43 2.77
C ALA A 348 2.53 8.88 3.29
N LEU A 349 2.39 9.84 2.39
CA LEU A 349 2.36 11.27 2.66
C LEU A 349 1.15 11.90 1.96
N ARG A 350 0.24 12.48 2.75
CA ARG A 350 -0.87 13.30 2.27
C ARG A 350 -0.53 14.77 2.48
N ILE A 351 -0.67 15.57 1.43
CA ILE A 351 -0.47 17.02 1.46
C ILE A 351 -1.79 17.68 1.10
N ALA A 352 -2.25 18.62 1.90
CA ALA A 352 -3.47 19.39 1.62
C ALA A 352 -3.32 20.87 1.95
N ARG A 353 -3.90 21.70 1.08
CA ARG A 353 -4.07 23.14 1.34
C ARG A 353 -5.33 23.35 2.18
N THR A 354 -5.19 23.97 3.34
CA THR A 354 -6.31 24.34 4.21
C THR A 354 -6.34 25.86 4.42
N THR A 355 -7.42 26.36 5.01
CA THR A 355 -7.52 27.77 5.44
C THR A 355 -6.45 28.14 6.46
N ALA A 356 -5.95 27.17 7.25
CA ALA A 356 -4.94 27.38 8.27
C ALA A 356 -3.50 27.26 7.76
N GLY A 357 -3.27 26.79 6.53
CA GLY A 357 -1.92 26.58 6.01
C GLY A 357 -1.83 25.46 4.98
N VAL A 358 -0.66 24.84 4.90
CA VAL A 358 -0.45 23.56 4.22
C VAL A 358 -0.23 22.51 5.29
N GLU A 359 -1.01 21.43 5.26
CA GLU A 359 -0.89 20.32 6.19
C GLU A 359 -0.21 19.14 5.52
N GLU A 360 0.75 18.54 6.21
CA GLU A 360 1.34 17.25 5.85
C GLU A 360 0.90 16.19 6.87
N GLU A 361 0.39 15.06 6.38
CA GLU A 361 0.06 13.90 7.19
C GLU A 361 0.82 12.69 6.64
N ALA A 362 1.79 12.23 7.43
CA ALA A 362 2.68 11.15 7.05
C ALA A 362 2.47 9.93 7.96
N THR A 363 2.31 8.75 7.36
CA THR A 363 2.46 7.47 8.06
C THR A 363 3.74 6.82 7.58
N LEU A 364 4.74 6.73 8.46
CA LEU A 364 6.02 6.09 8.18
C LEU A 364 6.11 4.78 8.95
N THR A 365 6.64 3.75 8.31
CA THR A 365 6.81 2.44 8.94
C THR A 365 8.18 1.86 8.64
N PHE A 366 8.82 1.32 9.67
CA PHE A 366 10.15 0.72 9.61
C PHE A 366 10.15 -0.66 10.28
N GLY A 367 10.83 -1.61 9.63
CA GLY A 367 11.04 -2.97 10.10
C GLY A 367 12.40 -3.17 10.75
N PHE A 368 12.43 -3.99 11.79
CA PHE A 368 13.60 -4.33 12.57
C PHE A 368 13.66 -5.83 12.82
N ALA A 369 14.87 -6.39 12.79
CA ALA A 369 15.10 -7.81 13.03
C ALA A 369 14.78 -8.24 14.49
N SER A 370 14.82 -7.31 15.44
CA SER A 370 14.54 -7.58 16.85
C SER A 370 13.95 -6.35 17.57
N ALA A 371 13.40 -6.56 18.76
CA ALA A 371 12.98 -5.47 19.64
C ALA A 371 14.15 -4.58 20.11
N ASP A 372 15.31 -5.16 20.36
CA ASP A 372 16.50 -4.44 20.83
C ASP A 372 17.11 -3.54 19.75
N ALA A 373 16.86 -3.85 18.47
CA ALA A 373 17.29 -3.03 17.35
C ALA A 373 16.44 -1.75 17.16
N VAL A 374 15.29 -1.65 17.84
CA VAL A 374 14.40 -0.49 17.73
C VAL A 374 15.00 0.68 18.52
N PRO A 375 15.19 1.88 17.92
CA PRO A 375 15.85 3.02 18.57
C PRO A 375 14.89 3.76 19.53
N LEU A 376 14.38 3.08 20.56
CA LEU A 376 13.39 3.62 21.49
C LEU A 376 13.87 4.89 22.22
N GLN A 377 15.17 4.96 22.52
CA GLN A 377 15.77 6.13 23.20
C GLN A 377 15.83 7.37 22.31
N ALA A 378 15.74 7.22 20.98
CA ALA A 378 15.74 8.34 20.05
C ALA A 378 14.37 9.03 19.91
N LEU A 379 13.28 8.37 20.33
CA LEU A 379 11.91 8.87 20.10
C LEU A 379 11.65 10.27 20.68
N PRO A 380 12.07 10.62 21.91
CA PRO A 380 11.90 11.98 22.42
C PRO A 380 12.68 13.03 21.62
N GLY A 381 13.88 12.66 21.13
CA GLY A 381 14.70 13.51 20.28
C GLY A 381 14.04 13.80 18.93
N ILE A 382 13.47 12.76 18.30
CA ILE A 382 12.69 12.88 17.06
C ILE A 382 11.49 13.82 17.27
N ALA A 383 10.75 13.64 18.38
CA ALA A 383 9.62 14.50 18.70
C ALA A 383 10.04 15.97 18.90
N ALA A 384 11.17 16.20 19.58
CA ALA A 384 11.72 17.54 19.81
C ALA A 384 12.13 18.22 18.50
N GLU A 385 12.80 17.50 17.59
CA GLU A 385 13.20 18.00 16.27
C GLU A 385 11.97 18.42 15.45
N LEU A 386 10.95 17.56 15.39
CA LEU A 386 9.71 17.87 14.68
C LEU A 386 8.98 19.09 15.25
N ALA A 387 8.93 19.22 16.59
CA ALA A 387 8.31 20.35 17.26
C ALA A 387 9.07 21.67 17.00
N ALA A 388 10.40 21.63 16.98
CA ALA A 388 11.23 22.81 16.79
C ALA A 388 11.30 23.28 15.33
N GLY A 389 11.43 22.34 14.39
CA GLY A 389 11.80 22.63 13.00
C GLY A 389 10.70 22.41 11.97
N HIS A 390 9.66 21.63 12.29
CA HIS A 390 8.75 21.09 11.27
C HIS A 390 7.28 21.41 11.50
N GLY A 391 6.93 22.31 12.42
CA GLY A 391 5.54 22.72 12.61
C GLY A 391 4.64 21.56 13.05
N LEU A 392 5.18 20.67 13.90
CA LEU A 392 4.45 19.54 14.45
C LEU A 392 3.09 19.96 15.02
N ARG A 393 2.08 19.16 14.73
CA ARG A 393 0.75 19.21 15.37
C ARG A 393 0.64 18.02 16.30
N THR A 394 0.75 16.82 15.75
CA THR A 394 0.75 15.58 16.51
C THR A 394 1.77 14.59 15.97
N LEU A 395 2.36 13.79 16.86
CA LEU A 395 3.13 12.60 16.53
C LEU A 395 2.58 11.44 17.36
N ARG A 396 2.26 10.31 16.73
CA ARG A 396 1.97 9.05 17.43
C ARG A 396 2.96 7.99 16.98
N VAL A 397 3.60 7.33 17.94
CA VAL A 397 4.51 6.22 17.70
C VAL A 397 3.90 4.95 18.27
N THR A 398 3.82 3.92 17.44
CA THR A 398 3.38 2.58 17.86
C THR A 398 4.33 1.52 17.32
N TRP A 399 4.36 0.36 17.95
CA TRP A 399 5.07 -0.80 17.41
C TRP A 399 4.26 -2.08 17.54
N ARG A 400 4.65 -3.13 16.82
CA ARG A 400 4.08 -4.47 16.98
C ARG A 400 5.09 -5.56 16.66
N ALA A 401 4.88 -6.73 17.26
CA ALA A 401 5.56 -7.97 16.87
C ALA A 401 4.94 -8.48 15.57
N THR A 402 5.71 -8.43 14.49
CA THR A 402 5.29 -8.85 13.15
C THR A 402 6.52 -8.91 12.25
N ASP A 403 6.36 -9.28 10.99
CA ASP A 403 7.47 -9.29 10.03
C ASP A 403 8.03 -7.88 9.78
N ALA A 404 9.35 -7.79 9.68
CA ALA A 404 10.06 -6.55 9.41
C ALA A 404 9.72 -6.01 8.00
N ALA A 405 9.45 -6.90 7.03
CA ALA A 405 9.09 -6.50 5.68
C ALA A 405 7.93 -5.48 5.67
N PRO A 406 7.98 -4.42 4.85
CA PRO A 406 6.95 -3.38 4.80
C PRO A 406 5.72 -3.80 3.98
N ALA A 407 5.21 -5.02 4.22
CA ALA A 407 4.05 -5.59 3.55
C ALA A 407 3.26 -6.50 4.50
N CYS A 408 1.93 -6.42 4.43
CA CYS A 408 1.00 -7.16 5.27
C CYS A 408 0.56 -8.46 4.59
N ALA A 409 0.71 -9.57 5.30
CA ALA A 409 0.07 -10.84 4.94
C ALA A 409 -1.45 -10.80 5.21
N PRO A 410 -2.25 -11.70 4.60
CA PRO A 410 -3.69 -11.82 4.82
C PRO A 410 -3.99 -12.46 6.19
N LEU A 411 -3.56 -11.78 7.24
CA LEU A 411 -3.74 -12.20 8.62
C LEU A 411 -3.64 -10.96 9.52
N PHE A 412 -4.29 -11.03 10.68
CA PHE A 412 -4.17 -9.99 11.70
C PHE A 412 -2.91 -10.20 12.55
N PRO A 413 -1.90 -9.30 12.53
CA PRO A 413 -0.65 -9.47 13.28
C PRO A 413 -0.78 -9.08 14.77
N GLY A 414 -1.99 -8.82 15.25
CA GLY A 414 -2.21 -8.25 16.58
C GLY A 414 -2.31 -6.73 16.57
N LEU A 415 -2.82 -6.18 17.69
CA LEU A 415 -2.88 -4.75 17.90
C LEU A 415 -1.47 -4.18 18.10
N PRO A 416 -1.14 -3.04 17.49
CA PRO A 416 0.09 -2.35 17.83
C PRO A 416 0.01 -1.80 19.25
N ALA A 417 1.13 -1.66 19.93
CA ALA A 417 1.20 -1.02 21.23
C ALA A 417 1.73 0.42 21.11
N PRO A 418 1.17 1.40 21.84
CA PRO A 418 1.68 2.77 21.82
C PRO A 418 3.03 2.85 22.54
N LEU A 419 3.98 3.57 21.92
CA LEU A 419 5.30 3.88 22.47
C LEU A 419 5.38 5.35 22.92
N GLY A 420 4.64 6.23 22.26
CA GLY A 420 4.66 7.64 22.62
C GLY A 420 3.70 8.50 21.80
N PHE A 421 3.37 9.65 22.36
CA PHE A 421 2.55 10.67 21.70
C PHE A 421 3.17 12.05 21.92
N ALA A 422 3.24 12.86 20.87
CA ALA A 422 3.70 14.24 20.97
C ALA A 422 2.63 15.22 20.52
N LEU A 423 2.58 16.36 21.19
CA LEU A 423 1.87 17.56 20.77
C LEU A 423 2.88 18.66 20.45
N GLY A 424 2.68 19.34 19.33
CA GLY A 424 3.52 20.47 18.96
C GLY A 424 3.18 21.74 19.73
N ALA A 425 4.05 22.75 19.59
CA ALA A 425 3.87 24.05 20.23
C ALA A 425 2.56 24.73 19.77
N GLY A 426 1.76 25.19 20.73
CA GLY A 426 0.47 25.84 20.47
C GLY A 426 -0.72 24.89 20.35
N GLU A 427 -0.53 23.59 20.57
CA GLU A 427 -1.65 22.68 20.82
C GLU A 427 -2.16 22.81 22.26
N PRO A 428 -3.45 22.55 22.52
CA PRO A 428 -3.97 22.51 23.89
C PRO A 428 -3.32 21.39 24.71
N THR A 429 -2.66 21.78 25.80
CA THR A 429 -1.96 20.86 26.71
C THR A 429 -2.61 20.78 28.10
N ALA A 430 -3.54 21.69 28.40
CA ALA A 430 -4.25 21.72 29.67
C ALA A 430 -5.31 20.60 29.74
N PRO A 431 -5.33 19.77 30.80
CA PRO A 431 -6.33 18.73 30.97
C PRO A 431 -7.74 19.30 31.12
N ARG A 432 -8.71 18.75 30.39
CA ARG A 432 -10.13 19.08 30.59
C ARG A 432 -10.64 18.47 31.89
N GLY A 433 -11.43 19.24 32.64
CA GLY A 433 -12.08 18.76 33.87
C GLY A 433 -11.17 18.73 35.11
N GLY A 434 -9.92 19.20 35.03
CA GLY A 434 -9.01 19.30 36.18
C GLY A 434 -8.46 17.97 36.71
N GLU A 435 -8.85 16.84 36.11
CA GLU A 435 -8.29 15.54 36.47
C GLU A 435 -6.85 15.37 35.93
N PRO A 436 -5.94 14.74 36.70
CA PRO A 436 -4.58 14.46 36.25
C PRO A 436 -4.55 13.63 34.95
N LEU A 437 -3.56 13.83 34.09
CA LEU A 437 -3.37 12.98 32.92
C LEU A 437 -2.86 11.59 33.33
N PRO A 438 -3.18 10.52 32.57
CA PRO A 438 -2.72 9.16 32.89
C PRO A 438 -1.21 8.97 32.71
N VAL A 439 -0.54 9.90 32.01
CA VAL A 439 0.88 9.88 31.70
C VAL A 439 1.47 11.28 31.93
N THR A 440 2.64 11.34 32.55
CA THR A 440 3.39 12.58 32.76
C THR A 440 4.05 13.03 31.46
N ALA A 441 3.80 14.28 31.06
CA ALA A 441 4.42 14.89 29.89
C ALA A 441 5.89 15.27 30.15
N LEU A 442 6.75 15.06 29.16
CA LEU A 442 8.08 15.63 29.07
C LEU A 442 8.03 16.85 28.12
N PRO A 443 8.58 18.01 28.50
CA PRO A 443 8.59 19.18 27.64
C PRO A 443 9.46 18.94 26.39
N LEU A 444 9.02 19.44 25.24
CA LEU A 444 9.76 19.43 23.98
C LEU A 444 10.22 20.85 23.63
N GLY A 445 11.52 21.02 23.40
CA GLY A 445 12.12 22.30 22.97
C GLY A 445 12.62 23.21 24.10
N PRO A 446 13.27 24.34 23.76
CA PRO A 446 13.68 25.35 24.73
C PRO A 446 12.46 26.01 25.39
N ALA A 447 12.62 26.49 26.63
CA ALA A 447 11.55 27.10 27.42
C ALA A 447 10.78 28.18 26.63
N GLY A 448 9.46 28.02 26.48
CA GLY A 448 8.57 29.00 25.84
C GLY A 448 8.04 28.61 24.45
N ARG A 449 8.35 27.41 23.95
CA ARG A 449 7.72 26.82 22.73
C ARG A 449 7.28 25.40 23.04
N ASP A 450 6.38 25.27 24.01
CA ASP A 450 6.22 24.05 24.79
C ASP A 450 5.40 23.00 24.04
N GLY A 451 6.04 22.28 23.12
CA GLY A 451 5.56 20.97 22.73
C GLY A 451 5.64 20.01 23.93
N GLN A 452 4.93 18.90 23.87
CA GLN A 452 4.90 17.91 24.93
C GLN A 452 5.02 16.51 24.38
N TRP A 453 5.77 15.66 25.08
CA TRP A 453 5.93 14.24 24.79
C TRP A 453 5.37 13.39 25.93
N TYR A 454 4.53 12.42 25.59
CA TYR A 454 3.89 11.50 26.49
C TYR A 454 4.41 10.10 26.21
N PRO A 455 5.34 9.55 27.02
CA PRO A 455 5.89 8.22 26.81
C PRO A 455 4.91 7.12 27.26
N PHE A 456 4.87 6.01 26.53
CA PHE A 456 4.12 4.80 26.91
C PHE A 456 5.06 3.59 26.99
N GLY A 457 4.70 2.61 27.82
CA GLY A 457 5.53 1.42 28.08
C GLY A 457 5.58 0.39 26.95
N GLY A 458 4.93 0.62 25.81
CA GLY A 458 4.99 -0.30 24.66
C GLY A 458 4.17 -1.58 24.80
N GLY A 459 3.29 -1.69 25.80
CA GLY A 459 2.29 -2.75 25.93
C GLY A 459 0.91 -2.35 25.40
N VAL A 460 0.13 -3.30 24.88
CA VAL A 460 -1.18 -3.05 24.25
C VAL A 460 -2.22 -2.50 25.23
N GLU A 461 -2.07 -2.79 26.52
CA GLU A 461 -2.89 -2.27 27.61
C GLU A 461 -2.87 -0.75 27.71
N HIS A 462 -1.76 -0.11 27.30
CA HIS A 462 -1.59 1.34 27.31
C HIS A 462 -2.51 2.06 26.31
N TRP A 463 -3.24 1.35 25.44
CA TRP A 463 -4.29 1.96 24.62
C TRP A 463 -5.40 2.60 25.47
N ARG A 464 -5.68 2.07 26.67
CA ARG A 464 -6.64 2.69 27.59
C ARG A 464 -6.15 4.06 28.07
N ASP A 465 -4.88 4.13 28.45
CA ASP A 465 -4.23 5.37 28.89
C ASP A 465 -4.13 6.36 27.73
N PHE A 466 -3.75 5.91 26.54
CA PHE A 466 -3.73 6.73 25.33
C PHE A 466 -5.12 7.30 24.99
N ARG A 467 -6.17 6.49 25.01
CA ARG A 467 -7.54 6.95 24.77
C ARG A 467 -7.97 8.00 25.80
N THR A 468 -7.63 7.77 27.07
CA THR A 468 -7.93 8.70 28.17
C THR A 468 -7.17 10.01 28.00
N LEU A 469 -5.88 9.94 27.63
CA LEU A 469 -5.04 11.09 27.32
C LEU A 469 -5.65 11.95 26.20
N ILE A 470 -5.96 11.34 25.05
CA ILE A 470 -6.55 12.06 23.91
C ILE A 470 -7.91 12.66 24.28
N GLY A 471 -8.76 11.93 24.99
CA GLY A 471 -10.06 12.43 25.45
C GLY A 471 -9.95 13.65 26.38
N ARG A 472 -8.89 13.73 27.20
CA ARG A 472 -8.65 14.84 28.14
C ARG A 472 -7.95 16.04 27.51
N LEU A 473 -7.13 15.83 26.47
CA LEU A 473 -6.40 16.90 25.78
C LEU A 473 -7.21 17.53 24.63
N SER A 474 -8.08 16.75 23.99
CA SER A 474 -8.80 17.20 22.80
C SER A 474 -10.05 18.02 23.15
N ARG A 475 -10.32 19.11 22.40
CA ARG A 475 -11.70 19.57 22.18
C ARG A 475 -12.51 18.41 21.55
N PRO A 476 -13.85 18.34 21.72
CA PRO A 476 -14.63 17.26 21.14
C PRO A 476 -14.24 17.15 19.67
N MET A 477 -13.82 15.95 19.28
CA MET A 477 -13.37 15.64 17.93
C MET A 477 -14.64 15.54 17.08
N THR A 478 -15.22 16.67 16.68
CA THR A 478 -16.28 16.69 15.68
C THR A 478 -15.65 16.31 14.35
N ASP A 479 -16.18 15.22 13.79
CA ASP A 479 -16.05 14.74 12.41
C ASP A 479 -14.66 14.31 11.92
N TRP A 480 -14.39 13.03 12.14
CA TRP A 480 -13.52 12.23 11.26
C TRP A 480 -14.29 11.67 10.05
N SER A 481 -15.47 12.21 9.74
CA SER A 481 -16.37 11.77 8.66
C SER A 481 -16.66 12.82 7.58
N ASP A 482 -16.35 14.10 7.78
CA ASP A 482 -16.61 15.14 6.77
C ASP A 482 -15.32 15.60 6.09
N GLY A 483 -14.98 14.86 5.03
CA GLY A 483 -13.93 15.21 4.08
C GLY A 483 -13.94 14.35 2.81
N MET A 484 -14.97 13.53 2.60
CA MET A 484 -15.17 12.72 1.39
C MET A 484 -16.52 12.99 0.70
N THR A 485 -17.08 14.18 0.91
CA THR A 485 -18.15 14.75 0.09
C THR A 485 -17.61 15.97 -0.62
N GLY A 486 -16.97 15.72 -1.76
CA GLY A 486 -16.44 16.70 -2.69
C GLY A 486 -15.91 16.01 -3.92
#